data_AF-A0A382FUT6-F1
#
_entry.id   AF-A0A382FUT6-F1
#
_cell.length_a   1.000
_cell.length_b   1.000
_cell.length_c   1.000
_cell.angle_alpha   90.00
_cell.angle_beta   90.00
_cell.angle_gamma   90.00
#
_symmetry.space_group_name_H-M   'P 1'
#
loop_
_entity.id
_entity.type
_entity.pdbx_description
1 polymer ?
#
loop_
_entity_poly.entity_id
_entity_poly.type
_entity_poly.pdbx_seq_one_letter_code
_entity_poly.pdbx_strand_id
1 'polypeptide(L)'
;MNNGDTAWVLTSSAFVFIMLPGLAFFYGGLVRNKNVLATIMHSFMALAIIGIVWVLWGYSLAFGPSWEGIIGSLEWFGLQGVSATETGPYSDTIPHQAFMIFQAKFAIITPALIAGAFAERIKFKAFV
;
A
#
# COMPACT_ATOMS: atom_id res chain seq x y z
N MET A 1 -16.54 1.26 18.30
CA MET A 1 -16.35 2.21 17.17
C MET A 1 -16.33 3.65 17.66
N ASN A 2 -15.28 4.40 17.31
CA ASN A 2 -15.03 5.79 17.69
C ASN A 2 -14.72 6.61 16.43
N ASN A 3 -15.51 7.67 16.22
CA ASN A 3 -15.38 8.52 15.03
C ASN A 3 -14.05 9.31 15.03
N GLY A 4 -13.54 9.69 16.19
CA GLY A 4 -12.25 10.37 16.32
C GLY A 4 -11.08 9.48 15.89
N ASP A 5 -11.07 8.23 16.36
CA ASP A 5 -10.04 7.24 15.98
C ASP A 5 -10.10 6.94 14.46
N THR A 6 -11.31 6.83 13.92
CA THR A 6 -11.52 6.60 12.48
C THR A 6 -11.02 7.77 11.66
N ALA A 7 -11.37 9.00 12.06
CA ALA A 7 -10.89 10.21 11.40
C ALA A 7 -9.35 10.28 11.45
N TRP A 8 -8.76 10.00 12.61
CA TRP A 8 -7.31 10.02 12.79
C TRP A 8 -6.58 9.00 11.91
N VAL A 9 -7.10 7.78 11.79
CA VAL A 9 -6.52 6.74 10.93
C VAL A 9 -6.64 7.09 9.45
N LEU A 10 -7.76 7.66 9.02
CA LEU A 10 -7.93 8.11 7.63
C LEU A 10 -7.01 9.31 7.30
N THR A 11 -6.88 10.27 8.22
CA THR A 11 -5.92 11.38 8.09
C THR A 11 -4.48 10.85 8.04
N SER A 12 -4.12 9.92 8.92
CA SER A 12 -2.81 9.27 8.92
C SER A 12 -2.55 8.54 7.59
N SER A 13 -3.56 7.84 7.06
CA SER A 13 -3.48 7.19 5.74
C SER A 13 -3.22 8.21 4.62
N ALA A 14 -3.82 9.40 4.69
CA ALA A 14 -3.58 10.47 3.73
C ALA A 14 -2.13 11.00 3.83
N PHE A 15 -1.58 11.12 5.03
CA PHE A 15 -0.17 11.50 5.19
C PHE A 15 0.80 10.47 4.60
N VAL A 16 0.56 9.17 4.84
CA VAL A 16 1.40 8.12 4.23
C VAL A 16 1.24 8.13 2.70
N PHE A 17 0.05 8.42 2.18
CA PHE A 17 -0.16 8.56 0.73
C PHE A 17 0.67 9.70 0.13
N ILE A 18 0.80 10.84 0.80
CA ILE A 18 1.62 11.99 0.35
C ILE A 18 3.12 11.64 0.30
N MET A 19 3.58 10.64 1.06
CA MET A 19 4.96 10.18 0.95
C MET A 19 5.27 9.57 -0.42
N LEU A 20 4.29 9.02 -1.13
CA LEU A 20 4.53 8.42 -2.46
C LEU A 20 5.00 9.45 -3.51
N PRO A 21 4.29 10.57 -3.78
CA PRO A 21 4.82 11.60 -4.66
C PRO A 21 6.10 12.24 -4.08
N GLY A 22 6.22 12.33 -2.75
CA GLY A 22 7.46 12.74 -2.09
C GLY A 22 8.65 11.86 -2.49
N LEU A 23 8.49 10.53 -2.48
CA LEU A 23 9.50 9.58 -2.92
C LEU A 23 9.75 9.66 -4.42
N ALA A 24 8.71 9.83 -5.23
CA ALA A 24 8.86 9.98 -6.67
C ALA A 24 9.73 11.20 -7.03
N PHE A 25 9.52 12.33 -6.34
CA PHE A 25 10.35 13.51 -6.51
C PHE A 25 11.74 13.34 -5.89
N PHE A 26 11.86 12.70 -4.73
CA PHE A 26 13.13 12.42 -4.08
C PHE A 26 14.03 11.58 -4.99
N TYR A 27 13.57 10.42 -5.47
CA TYR A 27 14.34 9.58 -6.37
C TYR A 27 14.48 10.19 -7.77
N GLY A 28 13.46 10.91 -8.25
CA GLY A 28 13.53 11.69 -9.48
C GLY A 28 14.66 12.73 -9.45
N GLY A 29 14.90 13.39 -8.31
CA GLY A 29 15.99 14.35 -8.14
C GLY A 29 17.39 13.73 -8.04
N LEU A 30 17.49 12.42 -7.77
CA LEU A 30 18.76 11.70 -7.66
C LEU A 30 19.24 11.10 -8.99
N VAL A 31 18.37 11.04 -10.00
CA VAL A 31 18.69 10.45 -11.31
C VAL A 31 19.01 11.52 -12.35
N ARG A 32 19.60 11.10 -13.48
CA ARG A 32 19.87 12.02 -14.59
C ARG A 32 18.56 12.52 -15.20
N ASN A 33 18.53 13.77 -15.68
CA ASN A 33 17.35 14.40 -16.30
C ASN A 33 16.61 13.52 -17.32
N LYS A 34 17.35 12.75 -18.14
CA LYS A 34 16.77 11.85 -19.14
C LYS A 34 15.95 10.68 -18.56
N ASN A 35 16.17 10.34 -17.29
CA ASN A 35 15.58 9.20 -16.59
C ASN A 35 14.58 9.61 -15.48
N VAL A 36 14.40 10.90 -15.23
CA VAL A 36 13.49 11.44 -14.21
C VAL A 36 12.05 10.95 -14.44
N LEU A 37 11.57 11.11 -15.68
CA LEU A 37 10.21 10.69 -16.04
C LEU A 37 10.01 9.19 -15.81
N ALA A 38 10.98 8.37 -16.22
CA ALA A 38 10.92 6.93 -15.99
C ALA A 38 10.85 6.62 -14.49
N THR A 39 11.71 7.23 -13.67
CA THR A 39 11.77 6.99 -12.23
C THR A 39 10.47 7.37 -11.51
N ILE A 40 9.87 8.50 -11.89
CA ILE A 40 8.55 8.92 -11.39
C ILE A 40 7.47 7.90 -11.81
N MET A 41 7.48 7.43 -13.06
CA MET A 41 6.52 6.44 -13.55
C MET A 41 6.59 5.09 -12.81
N HIS A 42 7.77 4.65 -12.38
CA HIS A 42 7.89 3.44 -11.55
C HIS A 42 7.14 3.57 -10.22
N SER A 43 7.19 4.76 -9.59
CA SER A 43 6.50 5.02 -8.32
C SER A 43 4.97 5.03 -8.48
N PHE A 44 4.45 5.64 -9.55
CA PHE A 44 3.01 5.63 -9.83
C PHE A 44 2.52 4.24 -10.28
N MET A 45 3.35 3.46 -10.96
CA MET A 45 2.99 2.08 -11.30
C MET A 45 2.98 1.14 -10.12
N ALA A 46 3.90 1.32 -9.17
CA ALA A 46 3.83 0.61 -7.90
C ALA A 46 2.48 0.84 -7.22
N LEU A 47 1.98 2.08 -7.21
CA LEU A 47 0.65 2.37 -6.66
C LEU A 47 -0.48 1.59 -7.34
N ALA A 48 -0.54 1.60 -8.67
CA ALA A 48 -1.63 0.93 -9.39
C ALA A 48 -1.57 -0.60 -9.21
N ILE A 49 -0.38 -1.19 -9.40
CA ILE A 49 -0.20 -2.65 -9.33
C ILE A 49 -0.42 -3.14 -7.90
N ILE A 50 0.25 -2.53 -6.93
CA ILE A 50 0.16 -2.95 -5.54
C ILE A 50 -1.22 -2.65 -4.96
N GLY A 51 -1.87 -1.56 -5.38
CA GLY A 51 -3.26 -1.29 -5.00
C GLY A 51 -4.21 -2.41 -5.42
N ILE A 52 -4.08 -2.91 -6.67
CA ILE A 52 -4.89 -4.04 -7.16
C ILE A 52 -4.53 -5.33 -6.40
N VAL A 53 -3.25 -5.65 -6.29
CA VAL A 53 -2.78 -6.85 -5.58
C VAL A 53 -3.25 -6.84 -4.12
N TRP A 54 -3.21 -5.69 -3.45
CA TRP A 54 -3.63 -5.53 -2.06
C TRP A 54 -5.11 -5.83 -1.87
N VAL A 55 -5.96 -5.26 -2.72
CA VAL A 55 -7.42 -5.45 -2.68
C VAL A 55 -7.81 -6.89 -3.01
N LEU A 56 -7.15 -7.51 -4.00
CA LEU A 56 -7.51 -8.85 -4.44
C LEU A 56 -7.08 -9.93 -3.45
N TRP A 57 -5.84 -9.94 -2.99
CA TRP A 57 -5.37 -10.98 -2.05
C TRP A 57 -4.32 -10.52 -1.05
N GLY A 58 -3.60 -9.42 -1.31
CA GLY A 58 -2.50 -8.98 -0.45
C GLY A 58 -2.93 -8.69 0.98
N TYR A 59 -4.09 -8.03 1.16
CA TYR A 59 -4.63 -7.79 2.50
C TYR A 59 -4.98 -9.10 3.21
N SER A 60 -5.63 -10.03 2.52
CA SER A 60 -6.01 -11.34 3.07
C SER A 60 -4.80 -12.18 3.45
N LEU A 61 -3.74 -12.19 2.64
CA LEU A 61 -2.51 -12.94 2.96
C LEU A 61 -1.70 -12.30 4.10
N ALA A 62 -1.83 -10.99 4.33
CA ALA A 62 -1.10 -10.30 5.40
C ALA A 62 -1.85 -10.27 6.73
N PHE A 63 -3.17 -10.08 6.69
CA PHE A 63 -4.03 -9.84 7.85
C PHE A 63 -5.22 -10.80 7.92
N GLY A 64 -5.37 -11.75 7.02
CA GLY A 64 -6.41 -12.78 7.15
C GLY A 64 -6.08 -13.79 8.26
N PRO A 65 -7.04 -14.67 8.60
CA PRO A 65 -6.80 -15.82 9.49
C PRO A 65 -5.56 -16.60 9.04
N SER A 66 -4.62 -16.80 9.96
CA SER A 66 -3.29 -17.30 9.60
C SER A 66 -3.19 -18.82 9.62
N TRP A 67 -2.41 -19.36 8.69
CA TRP A 67 -1.90 -20.72 8.76
C TRP A 67 -0.61 -20.71 9.59
N GLU A 68 -0.72 -21.19 10.82
CA GLU A 68 0.37 -21.30 11.80
C GLU A 68 1.12 -19.97 12.10
N GLY A 69 0.47 -18.82 11.86
CA GLY A 69 1.07 -17.50 12.08
C GLY A 69 2.07 -17.05 11.03
N ILE A 70 2.25 -17.80 9.93
CA ILE A 70 3.25 -17.48 8.89
C ILE A 70 2.63 -16.69 7.73
N ILE A 71 1.45 -17.11 7.27
CA ILE A 71 0.73 -16.48 6.16
C ILE A 71 -0.77 -16.48 6.45
N GLY A 72 -1.47 -15.42 6.05
CA GLY A 72 -2.93 -15.36 6.06
C GLY A 72 -3.58 -16.30 5.04
N SER A 73 -4.87 -16.54 5.17
CA SER A 73 -5.69 -17.29 4.22
C SER A 73 -6.21 -16.39 3.10
N LEU A 74 -6.91 -16.98 2.11
CA LEU A 74 -7.62 -16.25 1.05
C LEU A 74 -9.10 -15.98 1.39
N GLU A 75 -9.49 -16.07 2.66
CA GLU A 75 -10.87 -15.86 3.08
C GLU A 75 -11.40 -14.45 2.80
N TRP A 76 -10.52 -13.45 2.80
CA TRP A 76 -10.87 -12.06 2.48
C TRP A 76 -10.45 -11.66 1.07
N PHE A 77 -10.41 -12.62 0.14
CA PHE A 77 -10.17 -12.34 -1.27
C PHE A 77 -11.15 -11.28 -1.79
N GLY A 78 -10.63 -10.28 -2.49
CA GLY A 78 -11.43 -9.16 -3.01
C GLY A 78 -12.14 -8.34 -1.92
N LEU A 79 -11.60 -8.32 -0.70
CA LEU A 79 -12.17 -7.68 0.49
C LEU A 79 -13.49 -8.32 0.98
N GLN A 80 -13.73 -9.58 0.64
CA GLN A 80 -14.88 -10.32 1.17
C GLN A 80 -14.82 -10.38 2.70
N GLY A 81 -15.88 -9.95 3.40
CA GLY A 81 -15.91 -9.91 4.86
C GLY A 81 -15.13 -8.75 5.51
N VAL A 82 -14.55 -7.85 4.71
CA VAL A 82 -13.87 -6.63 5.21
C VAL A 82 -14.86 -5.47 5.22
N SER A 83 -15.55 -5.30 6.33
CA SER A 83 -16.64 -4.32 6.46
C SER A 83 -16.16 -2.86 6.48
N ALA A 84 -16.93 -1.99 5.79
CA ALA A 84 -16.74 -0.54 5.78
C ALA A 84 -17.28 0.15 7.04
N THR A 85 -18.22 -0.50 7.74
CA THR A 85 -19.01 0.09 8.83
C THR A 85 -18.82 -0.65 10.15
N GLU A 86 -18.34 -1.87 10.13
CA GLU A 86 -18.12 -2.69 11.33
C GLU A 86 -16.64 -2.78 11.66
N THR A 87 -16.36 -2.93 12.94
CA THR A 87 -15.01 -3.11 13.47
C THR A 87 -14.44 -4.47 13.06
N GLY A 88 -13.16 -4.50 12.72
CA GLY A 88 -12.46 -5.72 12.33
C GLY A 88 -11.74 -6.38 13.50
N PRO A 89 -11.11 -7.55 13.27
CA PRO A 89 -10.37 -8.28 14.31
C PRO A 89 -9.11 -7.54 14.82
N TYR A 90 -8.69 -6.46 14.15
CA TYR A 90 -7.49 -5.69 14.49
C TYR A 90 -7.77 -4.37 15.21
N SER A 91 -9.04 -4.01 15.42
CA SER A 91 -9.40 -2.85 16.22
C SER A 91 -10.88 -2.85 16.59
N ASP A 92 -11.17 -2.59 17.86
CA ASP A 92 -12.53 -2.41 18.38
C ASP A 92 -13.08 -0.98 18.17
N THR A 93 -12.25 -0.06 17.69
CA THR A 93 -12.60 1.36 17.58
C THR A 93 -12.71 1.89 16.16
N ILE A 94 -12.07 1.27 15.18
CA ILE A 94 -12.16 1.69 13.77
C ILE A 94 -12.79 0.63 12.87
N PRO A 95 -13.45 1.02 11.77
CA PRO A 95 -13.94 0.06 10.78
C PRO A 95 -12.82 -0.80 10.20
N HIS A 96 -13.14 -2.05 9.87
CA HIS A 96 -12.18 -3.00 9.32
C HIS A 96 -11.52 -2.45 8.03
N GLN A 97 -12.31 -1.82 7.17
CA GLN A 97 -11.80 -1.24 5.93
C GLN A 97 -10.90 -0.01 6.16
N ALA A 98 -11.09 0.75 7.25
CA ALA A 98 -10.21 1.86 7.59
C ALA A 98 -8.79 1.37 7.95
N PHE A 99 -8.71 0.27 8.70
CA PHE A 99 -7.44 -0.41 8.96
C PHE A 99 -6.81 -0.95 7.68
N MET A 100 -7.59 -1.60 6.81
CA MET A 100 -7.12 -2.09 5.51
C MET A 100 -6.53 -0.98 4.64
N ILE A 101 -7.19 0.18 4.56
CA ILE A 101 -6.71 1.34 3.79
C ILE A 101 -5.40 1.88 4.36
N PHE A 102 -5.29 1.97 5.69
CA PHE A 102 -4.06 2.41 6.35
C PHE A 102 -2.89 1.50 6.01
N GLN A 103 -3.08 0.18 6.15
CA GLN A 103 -2.06 -0.81 5.81
C GLN A 103 -1.72 -0.83 4.32
N ALA A 104 -2.70 -0.58 3.43
CA ALA A 104 -2.46 -0.47 1.99
C ALA A 104 -1.40 0.58 1.65
N LYS A 105 -1.29 1.67 2.43
CA LYS A 105 -0.30 2.72 2.17
C LYS A 105 1.12 2.24 2.42
N PHE A 106 1.33 1.41 3.44
CA PHE A 106 2.62 0.77 3.69
C PHE A 106 2.94 -0.28 2.63
N ALA A 107 1.95 -1.08 2.23
CA ALA A 107 2.15 -2.04 1.14
C ALA A 107 2.60 -1.35 -0.16
N ILE A 108 1.99 -0.21 -0.50
CA ILE A 108 2.31 0.56 -1.72
C ILE A 108 3.69 1.23 -1.63
N ILE A 109 4.07 1.80 -0.48
CA ILE A 109 5.33 2.56 -0.36
C ILE A 109 6.57 1.66 -0.44
N THR A 110 6.46 0.40 0.00
CA THR A 110 7.60 -0.52 0.06
C THR A 110 8.20 -0.80 -1.32
N PRO A 111 7.44 -1.20 -2.36
CA PRO A 111 8.00 -1.39 -3.70
C PRO A 111 8.47 -0.07 -4.34
N ALA A 112 7.85 1.07 -4.00
CA ALA A 112 8.31 2.37 -4.48
C ALA A 112 9.71 2.74 -3.94
N LEU A 113 10.00 2.41 -2.67
CA LEU A 113 11.34 2.54 -2.07
C LEU A 113 12.36 1.64 -2.78
N ILE A 114 11.98 0.39 -3.07
CA ILE A 114 12.82 -0.56 -3.79
C ILE A 114 13.09 -0.08 -5.22
N ALA A 115 12.07 0.46 -5.91
CA ALA A 115 12.19 1.02 -7.26
C ALA A 115 13.23 2.14 -7.32
N GLY A 116 13.25 3.01 -6.31
CA GLY A 116 14.24 4.07 -6.16
C GLY A 116 15.67 3.55 -6.03
N ALA A 117 15.89 2.42 -5.34
CA ALA A 117 17.21 1.81 -5.18
C ALA A 117 17.79 1.25 -6.50
N PHE A 118 16.91 0.83 -7.42
CA PHE A 118 17.29 0.31 -8.73
C PHE A 118 17.11 1.31 -9.87
N ALA A 119 16.83 2.58 -9.54
CA ALA A 119 16.60 3.62 -10.54
C ALA A 119 17.77 3.68 -11.53
N GLU A 120 17.46 3.79 -12.83
CA GLU A 120 18.39 3.73 -13.97
C GLU A 120 19.06 2.37 -14.26
N ARG A 121 18.82 1.31 -13.46
CA ARG A 121 19.50 0.00 -13.61
C ARG A 121 18.61 -1.13 -14.11
N ILE A 122 17.29 -0.94 -14.12
CA ILE A 122 16.31 -1.95 -14.56
C ILE A 122 15.40 -1.42 -15.67
N LYS A 123 14.97 -2.31 -16.56
CA LYS A 123 13.93 -1.99 -17.56
C LYS A 123 12.57 -1.97 -16.87
N PHE A 124 11.68 -1.08 -17.30
CA PHE A 124 10.32 -0.97 -16.76
C PHE A 124 9.54 -2.30 -16.79
N LYS A 125 9.68 -3.09 -17.87
CA LYS A 125 9.05 -4.42 -17.97
C LYS A 125 9.57 -5.47 -16.98
N ALA A 126 10.76 -5.26 -16.42
CA ALA A 126 11.31 -6.14 -15.39
C ALA A 126 10.92 -5.67 -13.97
N PHE A 127 10.42 -4.44 -13.85
CA PHE A 127 9.92 -3.90 -12.60
C PHE A 127 8.45 -4.28 -12.34
N VAL A 128 7.64 -4.29 -13.39
CA VAL A 128 6.25 -4.78 -13.40
C VAL A 128 6.23 -6.30 -13.32
#